data_AF-A0A1Z8UVI1-F1
#
_entry.id   AF-A0A1Z8UVI1-F1
#
_cell.length_a   1.000
_cell.length_b   1.000
_cell.length_c   1.000
_cell.angle_alpha   90.00
_cell.angle_beta   90.00
_cell.angle_gamma   90.00
#
_symmetry.space_group_name_H-M   'P 1'
#
loop_
_entity.id
_entity.type
_entity.pdbx_description
1 polymer ?
#
loop_
_entity_poly.entity_id
_entity_poly.type
_entity_poly.pdbx_seq_one_letter_code
_entity_poly.pdbx_strand_id
1 'polypeptide(L)'
;MKNNVLLLIDLSKNYDKLESNKSYVYLNRGSINLENCNQIRLSQLKAIKKSSYNTFLNFLKETFSKKKENEFFYNELEIMNLRIDRYNFIDRIINLISLKKLILKKKIKKLKIISDNVSTLNIFDNLNLDIEKEDLSKKKITYNFNKIKIIKFYVKTIILLSYIKCMEKFEIIKKQGEFFISIYPNYFSYGKNKFFEKEKNICNFLLTDETHLNASLIKLIKNVNTTKKKKILNLEQFIKYKDITNLVINILFSIKKHKNFFSNNAFIEGLDFRNEITDLYNVSLINRAKLEIYANAIPRFLTEFKVKKINLYLFEYNFGFFLIRSIREFSKKIKIIGYQHGIFSNQLTWFDFIKSAKSKNIYLPDNIFSSNKYSQIDYNSKLNKKIFLRSKGNYNQKFLNSISMKKKSNKVLVLPGTHDIKDIYYFIKNYYITSNNKVFYFKLHPKNKFYFNDEQKIKKIDNFLGNSFSDVIISQTSSLVYDFLISKKKFSVIDFDYRRNLVSTNLNNRINFIRC
;
A
#
# COMPACT_ATOMS: atom_id res chain seq x y z
N MET A 1 -0.38 -8.29 -37.18
CA MET A 1 -1.14 -7.05 -36.83
C MET A 1 -1.18 -6.25 -38.10
N LYS A 2 -2.38 -5.94 -38.65
CA LYS A 2 -2.52 -5.27 -39.95
C LYS A 2 -1.99 -3.82 -39.93
N ASN A 3 -1.78 -3.21 -38.76
CA ASN A 3 -1.33 -1.82 -38.63
C ASN A 3 -0.01 -1.69 -37.86
N ASN A 4 0.91 -0.87 -38.39
CA ASN A 4 2.23 -0.55 -37.83
C ASN A 4 2.18 0.39 -36.61
N VAL A 5 0.98 0.75 -36.14
CA VAL A 5 0.73 1.74 -35.09
C VAL A 5 0.16 1.08 -33.84
N LEU A 6 0.82 1.29 -32.69
CA LEU A 6 0.30 0.94 -31.38
C LEU A 6 -0.21 2.20 -30.66
N LEU A 7 -1.44 2.14 -30.17
CA LEU A 7 -2.05 3.20 -29.36
C LEU A 7 -1.94 2.87 -27.87
N LEU A 8 -1.24 3.70 -27.09
CA LEU A 8 -1.19 3.62 -25.64
C LEU A 8 -2.14 4.63 -25.03
N ILE A 9 -3.04 4.15 -24.15
CA ILE A 9 -4.03 4.98 -23.47
C ILE A 9 -3.75 4.92 -21.97
N ASP A 10 -3.24 6.01 -21.40
CA ASP A 10 -3.02 6.18 -19.97
C ASP A 10 -3.82 7.37 -19.44
N LEU A 11 -5.10 7.11 -19.17
CA LEU A 11 -6.04 8.15 -18.74
C LEU A 11 -6.59 7.85 -17.35
N SER A 12 -6.65 8.87 -16.51
CA SER A 12 -7.18 8.76 -15.15
C SER A 12 -8.71 8.92 -15.07
N LYS A 13 -9.35 9.34 -16.18
CA LYS A 13 -10.78 9.54 -16.38
C LYS A 13 -11.09 9.40 -17.88
N ASN A 14 -12.37 9.37 -18.24
CA ASN A 14 -12.77 9.30 -19.64
C ASN A 14 -12.62 10.65 -20.35
N TYR A 15 -12.38 10.60 -21.65
CA TYR A 15 -12.33 11.75 -22.54
C TYR A 15 -13.16 11.46 -23.79
N ASP A 16 -13.87 12.47 -24.28
CA ASP A 16 -14.64 12.37 -25.51
C ASP A 16 -13.71 12.59 -26.70
N LYS A 17 -13.12 11.49 -27.18
CA LYS A 17 -12.20 11.44 -28.32
C LYS A 17 -12.42 10.14 -29.06
N LEU A 18 -12.21 10.18 -30.38
CA LEU A 18 -12.38 9.03 -31.24
C LEU A 18 -11.05 8.61 -31.85
N GLU A 19 -10.73 7.33 -31.74
CA GLU A 19 -9.60 6.70 -32.41
C GLU A 19 -10.07 5.45 -33.16
N SER A 20 -9.68 5.32 -34.42
CA SER A 20 -10.10 4.22 -35.27
C SER A 20 -8.93 3.41 -35.83
N ASN A 21 -9.20 2.13 -36.13
CA ASN A 21 -8.32 1.23 -36.85
C ASN A 21 -6.91 1.11 -36.24
N LYS A 22 -6.79 0.91 -34.92
CA LYS A 22 -5.48 0.75 -34.26
C LYS A 22 -5.48 -0.46 -33.33
N SER A 23 -4.29 -1.02 -33.08
CA SER A 23 -4.12 -1.90 -31.92
C SER A 23 -3.83 -1.03 -30.71
N TYR A 24 -4.44 -1.34 -29.56
CA TYR A 24 -4.32 -0.46 -28.39
C TYR A 24 -4.11 -1.20 -27.07
N VAL A 25 -3.57 -0.48 -26.08
CA VAL A 25 -3.37 -0.96 -24.71
C VAL A 25 -3.86 0.09 -23.73
N TYR A 26 -4.65 -0.33 -22.74
CA TYR A 26 -4.97 0.49 -21.57
C TYR A 26 -3.91 0.31 -20.47
N LEU A 27 -3.39 1.43 -19.97
CA LEU A 27 -2.48 1.47 -18.82
C LEU A 27 -3.18 1.92 -17.54
N ASN A 28 -4.43 2.37 -17.63
CA ASN A 28 -5.17 3.02 -16.56
C ASN A 28 -6.69 2.92 -16.80
N ARG A 29 -7.50 3.46 -15.88
CA ARG A 29 -8.95 3.26 -15.82
C ARG A 29 -9.79 4.07 -16.83
N GLY A 30 -9.24 5.15 -17.38
CA GLY A 30 -9.94 6.06 -18.27
C GLY A 30 -10.00 5.53 -19.69
N SER A 31 -11.08 5.87 -20.40
CA SER A 31 -11.31 5.45 -21.78
C SER A 31 -11.53 6.63 -22.75
N ILE A 32 -11.45 6.30 -24.03
CA ILE A 32 -11.87 7.10 -25.19
C ILE A 32 -12.75 6.22 -26.09
N ASN A 33 -13.40 6.80 -27.09
CA ASN A 33 -14.18 6.06 -28.08
C ASN A 33 -13.22 5.38 -29.07
N LEU A 34 -13.44 4.08 -29.32
CA LEU A 34 -12.57 3.26 -30.14
C LEU A 34 -13.39 2.53 -31.20
N GLU A 35 -13.12 2.81 -32.47
CA GLU A 35 -13.81 2.20 -33.61
C GLU A 35 -12.88 1.24 -34.36
N ASN A 36 -13.33 0.00 -34.60
CA ASN A 36 -12.56 -1.02 -35.32
C ASN A 36 -11.13 -1.22 -34.76
N CYS A 37 -10.97 -1.02 -33.45
CA CYS A 37 -9.69 -1.12 -32.76
C CYS A 37 -9.55 -2.49 -32.09
N ASN A 38 -8.32 -3.03 -32.05
CA ASN A 38 -8.02 -4.33 -31.45
C ASN A 38 -7.26 -4.16 -30.13
N GLN A 39 -7.88 -4.55 -29.02
CA GLN A 39 -7.22 -4.48 -27.70
C GLN A 39 -6.14 -5.54 -27.57
N ILE A 40 -4.93 -5.13 -27.20
CA ILE A 40 -3.90 -6.02 -26.68
C ILE A 40 -4.03 -6.04 -25.15
N ARG A 41 -4.53 -7.15 -24.61
CA ARG A 41 -4.70 -7.29 -23.15
C ARG A 41 -3.37 -7.60 -22.49
N LEU A 42 -2.98 -6.79 -21.52
CA LEU A 42 -1.77 -6.95 -20.71
C LEU A 42 -1.76 -8.28 -19.94
N SER A 43 -2.93 -8.80 -19.57
CA SER A 43 -3.12 -10.12 -18.95
C SER A 43 -2.70 -11.28 -19.86
N GLN A 44 -2.61 -11.07 -21.18
CA GLN A 44 -2.06 -12.06 -22.12
C GLN A 44 -0.52 -12.06 -22.12
N LEU A 45 0.12 -11.03 -21.55
CA LEU A 45 1.58 -10.87 -21.53
C LEU A 45 2.23 -11.45 -20.26
N LYS A 46 1.66 -12.51 -19.65
CA LYS A 46 2.09 -13.03 -18.33
C LYS A 46 3.60 -13.31 -18.24
N ALA A 47 4.15 -14.03 -19.21
CA ALA A 47 5.58 -14.37 -19.23
C ALA A 47 6.47 -13.11 -19.34
N ILE A 48 6.08 -12.17 -20.20
CA ILE A 48 6.78 -10.89 -20.37
C ILE A 48 6.69 -10.07 -19.08
N LYS A 49 5.51 -9.95 -18.47
CA LYS A 49 5.33 -9.24 -17.18
C LYS A 49 6.20 -9.82 -16.07
N LYS A 50 6.31 -11.16 -15.98
CA LYS A 50 7.20 -11.81 -15.00
C LYS A 50 8.66 -11.42 -15.22
N SER A 51 9.13 -11.45 -16.48
CA SER A 51 10.49 -10.98 -16.84
C SER A 51 10.68 -9.49 -16.51
N SER A 52 9.72 -8.63 -16.87
CA SER A 52 9.75 -7.19 -16.59
C SER A 52 9.78 -6.88 -15.10
N TYR A 53 9.06 -7.64 -14.27
CA TYR A 53 9.13 -7.49 -12.82
C TYR A 53 10.52 -7.85 -12.28
N ASN A 54 11.14 -8.91 -12.79
CA ASN A 54 12.51 -9.26 -12.43
C ASN A 54 13.52 -8.18 -12.88
N THR A 55 13.37 -7.61 -14.09
CA THR A 55 14.16 -6.45 -14.53
C THR A 55 14.04 -5.31 -13.52
N PHE A 56 12.82 -4.93 -13.14
CA PHE A 56 12.59 -3.85 -12.18
C PHE A 56 13.20 -4.14 -10.81
N LEU A 57 13.01 -5.36 -10.29
CA LEU A 57 13.56 -5.75 -9.00
C LEU A 57 15.09 -5.76 -9.02
N ASN A 58 15.73 -6.21 -10.10
CA ASN A 58 17.17 -6.17 -10.27
C ASN A 58 17.69 -4.74 -10.37
N PHE A 59 17.00 -3.87 -11.11
CA PHE A 59 17.32 -2.44 -11.14
C PHE A 59 17.32 -1.85 -9.72
N LEU A 60 16.33 -2.15 -8.89
CA LEU A 60 16.33 -1.69 -7.50
C LEU A 60 17.52 -2.26 -6.72
N LYS A 61 17.78 -3.57 -6.85
CA LYS A 61 18.91 -4.21 -6.16
C LYS A 61 20.23 -3.58 -6.56
N GLU A 62 20.55 -3.47 -7.84
CA GLU A 62 21.82 -2.91 -8.33
C GLU A 62 21.99 -1.46 -7.86
N THR A 63 20.90 -0.70 -7.91
CA THR A 63 20.85 0.69 -7.45
C THR A 63 21.22 0.79 -5.96
N PHE A 64 20.74 -0.12 -5.10
CA PHE A 64 20.96 -0.04 -3.64
C PHE A 64 22.05 -0.95 -3.08
N SER A 65 22.48 -1.99 -3.81
CA SER A 65 23.52 -2.94 -3.37
C SER A 65 24.94 -2.36 -3.47
N LYS A 66 25.13 -1.35 -4.32
CA LYS A 66 26.43 -0.66 -4.49
C LYS A 66 26.81 0.26 -3.31
N LYS A 67 25.93 0.42 -2.32
CA LYS A 67 26.19 1.27 -1.15
C LYS A 67 26.54 0.42 0.06
N LYS A 68 27.54 0.85 0.84
CA LYS A 68 27.91 0.21 2.10
C LYS A 68 26.64 0.03 2.95
N GLU A 69 26.42 -1.18 3.46
CA GLU A 69 25.24 -1.58 4.25
C GLU A 69 24.97 -0.65 5.47
N ASN A 70 25.95 0.17 5.86
CA ASN A 70 25.92 1.04 7.03
C ASN A 70 25.53 2.51 6.76
N GLU A 71 25.39 2.97 5.51
CA GLU A 71 25.15 4.41 5.26
C GLU A 71 23.68 4.84 5.34
N PHE A 72 22.73 3.95 5.02
CA PHE A 72 21.30 4.27 5.05
C PHE A 72 20.43 3.01 4.96
N PHE A 73 19.42 2.86 5.83
CA PHE A 73 18.55 1.68 5.86
C PHE A 73 17.50 1.68 4.73
N TYR A 74 17.95 1.47 3.49
CA TYR A 74 17.10 1.47 2.29
C TYR A 74 15.94 0.46 2.37
N ASN A 75 16.15 -0.67 3.05
CA ASN A 75 15.10 -1.68 3.29
C ASN A 75 13.87 -1.14 4.04
N GLU A 76 14.01 0.00 4.72
CA GLU A 76 12.97 0.64 5.52
C GLU A 76 12.30 1.80 4.77
N LEU A 77 12.64 2.00 3.49
CA LEU A 77 11.95 2.94 2.63
C LEU A 77 10.63 2.35 2.15
N GLU A 78 9.58 3.18 2.16
CA GLU A 78 8.26 2.77 1.69
C GLU A 78 8.27 2.31 0.23
N ILE A 79 9.06 2.94 -0.63
CA ILE A 79 9.27 2.50 -2.01
C ILE A 79 9.88 1.08 -2.12
N MET A 80 10.68 0.64 -1.15
CA MET A 80 11.29 -0.70 -1.13
C MET A 80 10.36 -1.78 -0.57
N ASN A 81 9.31 -1.39 0.16
CA ASN A 81 8.24 -2.29 0.58
C ASN A 81 7.28 -2.63 -0.58
N LEU A 82 7.46 -2.08 -1.78
CA LEU A 82 6.74 -2.46 -3.00
C LEU A 82 5.22 -2.67 -2.80
N ARG A 83 4.54 -1.67 -2.21
CA ARG A 83 3.12 -1.72 -1.83
C ARG A 83 2.17 -1.59 -3.03
N ILE A 84 2.08 -2.62 -3.86
CA ILE A 84 1.20 -2.67 -5.05
C ILE A 84 -0.30 -2.52 -4.73
N ASP A 85 -0.70 -2.84 -3.51
CA ASP A 85 -2.07 -2.64 -3.00
C ASP A 85 -2.42 -1.16 -2.77
N ARG A 86 -1.40 -0.31 -2.58
CA ARG A 86 -1.54 1.12 -2.30
C ARG A 86 -1.12 1.98 -3.49
N TYR A 87 -0.11 1.54 -4.24
CA TYR A 87 0.57 2.33 -5.24
C TYR A 87 0.56 1.67 -6.62
N ASN A 88 0.04 2.39 -7.61
CA ASN A 88 -0.05 1.89 -9.00
C ASN A 88 1.25 1.99 -9.79
N PHE A 89 2.24 2.77 -9.32
CA PHE A 89 3.44 3.03 -10.12
C PHE A 89 4.20 1.73 -10.44
N ILE A 90 4.18 0.73 -9.54
CA ILE A 90 4.88 -0.54 -9.73
C ILE A 90 4.27 -1.31 -10.91
N ASP A 91 2.95 -1.50 -10.90
CA ASP A 91 2.25 -2.17 -12.01
C ASP A 91 2.46 -1.41 -13.31
N ARG A 92 2.43 -0.07 -13.27
CA ARG A 92 2.71 0.76 -14.44
C ARG A 92 4.14 0.60 -14.97
N ILE A 93 5.16 0.62 -14.12
CA ILE A 93 6.56 0.36 -14.52
C ILE A 93 6.66 -1.02 -15.19
N ILE A 94 6.11 -2.05 -14.56
CA ILE A 94 6.12 -3.42 -15.10
C ILE A 94 5.41 -3.48 -16.47
N ASN A 95 4.26 -2.82 -16.60
CA ASN A 95 3.51 -2.77 -17.86
C ASN A 95 4.31 -2.03 -18.94
N LEU A 96 4.93 -0.89 -18.64
CA LEU A 96 5.72 -0.10 -19.61
C LEU A 96 6.97 -0.85 -20.08
N ILE A 97 7.71 -1.51 -19.18
CA ILE A 97 8.82 -2.41 -19.57
C ILE A 97 8.30 -3.55 -20.45
N SER A 98 7.13 -4.13 -20.11
CA SER A 98 6.53 -5.20 -20.89
C SER A 98 6.09 -4.74 -22.29
N LEU A 99 5.59 -3.52 -22.40
CA LEU A 99 5.21 -2.92 -23.68
C LEU A 99 6.43 -2.64 -24.55
N LYS A 100 7.53 -2.13 -23.98
CA LYS A 100 8.79 -2.03 -24.72
C LYS A 100 9.21 -3.37 -25.31
N LYS A 101 9.20 -4.44 -24.50
CA LYS A 101 9.53 -5.80 -24.96
C LYS A 101 8.58 -6.28 -26.07
N LEU A 102 7.29 -5.96 -25.97
CA LEU A 102 6.30 -6.27 -27.01
C LEU A 102 6.55 -5.50 -28.31
N ILE A 103 6.79 -4.18 -28.22
CA ILE A 103 7.09 -3.29 -29.36
C ILE A 103 8.27 -3.83 -30.16
N LEU A 104 9.36 -4.15 -29.47
CA LEU A 104 10.57 -4.74 -30.09
C LEU A 104 10.25 -6.09 -30.72
N LYS A 105 9.58 -7.00 -30.00
CA LYS A 105 9.25 -8.35 -30.50
C LYS A 105 8.33 -8.30 -31.74
N LYS A 106 7.41 -7.35 -31.80
CA LYS A 106 6.45 -7.19 -32.90
C LYS A 106 6.93 -6.23 -33.99
N LYS A 107 8.13 -5.64 -33.85
CA LYS A 107 8.70 -4.66 -34.79
C LYS A 107 7.75 -3.50 -35.09
N ILE A 108 7.07 -2.99 -34.05
CA ILE A 108 6.13 -1.87 -34.18
C ILE A 108 6.93 -0.60 -34.51
N LYS A 109 6.54 0.10 -35.57
CA LYS A 109 7.28 1.26 -36.09
C LYS A 109 6.81 2.59 -35.48
N LYS A 110 5.51 2.72 -35.25
CA LYS A 110 4.89 3.95 -34.74
C LYS A 110 4.14 3.71 -33.44
N LEU A 111 4.31 4.61 -32.48
CA LEU A 111 3.63 4.64 -31.21
C LEU A 111 2.79 5.92 -31.13
N LYS A 112 1.50 5.81 -30.82
CA LYS A 112 0.68 6.96 -30.42
C LYS A 112 0.39 6.85 -28.93
N ILE A 113 0.66 7.91 -28.17
CA ILE A 113 0.42 7.96 -26.72
C ILE A 113 -0.62 9.03 -26.42
N ILE A 114 -1.74 8.62 -25.85
CA ILE A 114 -2.78 9.53 -25.33
C ILE A 114 -2.76 9.41 -23.81
N SER A 115 -2.39 10.49 -23.12
CA SER A 115 -2.16 10.43 -21.68
C SER A 115 -2.53 11.74 -20.97
N ASP A 116 -3.11 11.62 -19.77
CA ASP A 116 -3.28 12.74 -18.84
C ASP A 116 -2.16 12.79 -17.78
N ASN A 117 -1.08 12.04 -18.05
CA ASN A 117 0.10 11.92 -17.24
C ASN A 117 1.37 12.21 -18.06
N VAL A 118 2.05 13.31 -17.73
CA VAL A 118 3.28 13.77 -18.39
C VAL A 118 4.39 12.72 -18.39
N SER A 119 4.54 11.96 -17.31
CA SER A 119 5.59 10.96 -17.22
C SER A 119 5.42 9.84 -18.25
N THR A 120 4.18 9.45 -18.58
CA THR A 120 3.92 8.47 -19.65
C THR A 120 4.24 9.01 -21.03
N LEU A 121 4.00 10.30 -21.27
CA LEU A 121 4.28 10.92 -22.56
C LEU A 121 5.77 10.88 -22.88
N ASN A 122 6.63 10.96 -21.87
CA ASN A 122 8.08 11.08 -22.07
C ASN A 122 8.84 9.76 -21.87
N ILE A 123 8.16 8.70 -21.42
CA ILE A 123 8.82 7.45 -21.01
C ILE A 123 9.60 6.76 -22.15
N PHE A 124 9.14 6.93 -23.40
CA PHE A 124 9.68 6.26 -24.59
C PHE A 124 10.62 7.15 -25.42
N ASP A 125 10.88 8.40 -25.01
CA ASP A 125 11.59 9.41 -25.83
C ASP A 125 13.01 9.01 -26.21
N ASN A 126 13.65 8.19 -25.37
CA ASN A 126 15.01 7.70 -25.61
C ASN A 126 15.05 6.44 -26.48
N LEU A 127 13.90 5.98 -26.99
CA LEU A 127 13.85 4.88 -27.94
C LEU A 127 13.83 5.43 -29.36
N ASN A 128 14.51 4.73 -30.28
CA ASN A 128 14.48 5.03 -31.70
C ASN A 128 13.16 4.56 -32.33
N LEU A 129 12.06 5.27 -32.04
CA LEU A 129 10.70 5.00 -32.51
C LEU A 129 10.03 6.30 -32.96
N ASP A 130 9.14 6.22 -33.95
CA ASP A 130 8.24 7.32 -34.29
C ASP A 130 7.14 7.43 -33.22
N ILE A 131 7.11 8.53 -32.47
CA ILE A 131 6.21 8.71 -31.31
C ILE A 131 5.33 9.95 -31.54
N GLU A 132 4.04 9.71 -31.69
CA GLU A 132 2.99 10.72 -31.66
C GLU A 132 2.46 10.86 -30.23
N LYS A 133 2.46 12.08 -29.68
CA LYS A 133 2.04 12.36 -28.29
C LYS A 133 0.82 13.26 -28.27
N GLU A 134 -0.15 12.89 -27.44
CA GLU A 134 -1.32 13.68 -27.18
C GLU A 134 -1.44 13.95 -25.67
N ASP A 135 -1.08 15.17 -25.29
CA ASP A 135 -1.06 15.61 -23.90
C ASP A 135 -2.44 16.11 -23.46
N LEU A 136 -3.08 15.33 -22.60
CA LEU A 136 -4.34 15.68 -21.93
C LEU A 136 -4.12 16.11 -20.48
N SER A 137 -2.87 16.21 -20.05
CA SER A 137 -2.52 16.65 -18.72
C SER A 137 -2.75 18.15 -18.60
N LYS A 138 -3.46 18.56 -17.55
CA LYS A 138 -3.49 19.98 -17.18
C LYS A 138 -2.19 20.27 -16.44
N LYS A 139 -1.45 21.31 -16.85
CA LYS A 139 -0.29 21.82 -16.08
C LYS A 139 -0.75 22.14 -14.66
N LYS A 140 -0.50 21.25 -13.72
CA LYS A 140 -0.65 21.51 -12.30
C LYS A 140 0.72 21.91 -11.78
N ILE A 141 0.86 23.17 -11.42
CA ILE A 141 2.02 23.63 -10.65
C ILE A 141 1.93 22.91 -9.30
N THR A 142 2.85 21.98 -9.06
CA THR A 142 2.95 21.28 -7.79
C THR A 142 4.18 21.78 -7.05
N TYR A 143 3.97 22.41 -5.91
CA TYR A 143 5.05 22.89 -5.07
C TYR A 143 5.54 21.75 -4.17
N ASN A 144 6.84 21.45 -4.23
CA ASN A 144 7.44 20.41 -3.43
C ASN A 144 7.83 20.93 -2.03
N PHE A 145 6.86 20.95 -1.11
CA PHE A 145 7.06 21.39 0.29
C PHE A 145 7.64 20.32 1.21
N ASN A 146 8.40 19.37 0.68
CA ASN A 146 8.90 18.22 1.43
C ASN A 146 9.83 18.61 2.60
N LYS A 147 10.65 19.65 2.45
CA LYS A 147 11.47 20.19 3.56
C LYS A 147 10.64 20.81 4.68
N ILE A 148 9.54 21.48 4.34
CA ILE A 148 8.64 22.09 5.33
C ILE A 148 7.93 21.00 6.14
N LYS A 149 7.56 19.88 5.49
CA LYS A 149 6.93 18.74 6.18
C LYS A 149 7.79 18.19 7.31
N ILE A 150 9.11 18.05 7.11
CA ILE A 150 9.99 17.48 8.13
C ILE A 150 10.24 18.46 9.28
N ILE A 151 10.43 19.75 8.98
CA ILE A 151 10.54 20.79 10.02
C ILE A 151 9.27 20.85 10.86
N LYS A 152 8.10 20.89 10.21
CA LYS A 152 6.79 20.85 10.87
C LYS A 152 6.66 19.63 11.78
N PHE A 153 7.14 18.46 11.35
CA PHE A 153 7.14 17.26 12.17
C PHE A 153 7.99 17.41 13.44
N TYR A 154 9.21 17.95 13.34
CA TYR A 154 10.07 18.13 14.52
C TYR A 154 9.56 19.17 15.50
N VAL A 155 9.06 20.31 15.01
CA VAL A 155 8.41 21.32 15.87
C VAL A 155 7.24 20.70 16.63
N LYS A 156 6.38 19.97 15.92
CA LYS A 156 5.26 19.23 16.51
C LYS A 156 5.72 18.18 17.52
N THR A 157 6.85 17.52 17.28
CA THR A 157 7.46 16.55 18.19
C THR A 157 7.94 17.24 19.46
N ILE A 158 8.67 18.35 19.36
CA ILE A 158 9.17 19.11 20.52
C ILE A 158 8.01 19.55 21.42
N ILE A 159 6.95 20.13 20.84
CA ILE A 159 5.79 20.58 21.62
C ILE A 159 5.10 19.39 22.32
N LEU A 160 4.96 18.26 21.63
CA LEU A 160 4.39 17.04 22.22
C LEU A 160 5.27 16.52 23.38
N LEU A 161 6.59 16.55 23.23
CA LEU A 161 7.51 16.13 24.30
C LEU A 161 7.45 17.04 25.51
N SER A 162 7.38 18.35 25.31
CA SER A 162 7.18 19.31 26.40
C SER A 162 5.90 18.99 27.16
N TYR A 163 4.80 18.74 26.44
CA TYR A 163 3.55 18.35 27.05
C TYR A 163 3.67 17.04 27.86
N ILE A 164 4.23 15.98 27.28
CA ILE A 164 4.39 14.67 27.94
C ILE A 164 5.26 14.77 29.19
N LYS A 165 6.34 15.57 29.14
CA LYS A 165 7.29 15.71 30.26
C LYS A 165 6.75 16.55 31.42
N CYS A 166 5.85 17.49 31.16
CA CYS A 166 5.16 18.24 32.21
C CYS A 166 4.09 17.41 32.94
N MET A 167 3.74 16.22 32.42
CA MET A 167 2.79 15.34 33.08
C MET A 167 3.48 14.41 34.07
N GLU A 168 2.84 14.19 35.22
CA GLU A 168 3.27 13.16 36.17
C GLU A 168 3.39 11.79 35.50
N LYS A 169 4.48 11.08 35.83
CA LYS A 169 4.68 9.68 35.47
C LYS A 169 3.63 8.83 36.16
N PHE A 170 2.96 7.96 35.42
CA PHE A 170 2.03 6.99 36.01
C PHE A 170 2.72 5.65 36.23
N GLU A 171 2.32 4.93 37.27
CA GLU A 171 2.83 3.59 37.54
C GLU A 171 2.35 2.59 36.49
N ILE A 172 3.31 1.87 35.91
CA ILE A 172 3.06 0.78 34.98
C ILE A 172 2.98 -0.49 35.81
N ILE A 173 1.89 -1.26 35.63
CA ILE A 173 1.66 -2.52 36.31
C ILE A 173 2.78 -3.49 35.90
N LYS A 174 3.76 -3.72 36.80
CA LYS A 174 4.84 -4.69 36.55
C LYS A 174 4.29 -6.11 36.62
N LYS A 175 3.87 -6.66 35.48
CA LYS A 175 3.85 -8.11 35.27
C LYS A 175 4.52 -8.45 33.94
N GLN A 176 5.80 -8.80 34.06
CA GLN A 176 6.68 -9.49 33.08
C GLN A 176 7.12 -8.68 31.85
N GLY A 177 8.38 -8.88 31.41
CA GLY A 177 9.03 -8.19 30.29
C GLY A 177 8.44 -8.49 28.90
N GLU A 178 7.14 -8.76 28.80
CA GLU A 178 6.39 -8.88 27.56
C GLU A 178 5.63 -7.58 27.31
N PHE A 179 5.79 -7.01 26.11
CA PHE A 179 5.09 -5.81 25.66
C PHE A 179 4.36 -6.04 24.36
N PHE A 180 3.32 -5.25 24.17
CA PHE A 180 2.58 -5.18 22.92
C PHE A 180 2.69 -3.79 22.33
N ILE A 181 3.18 -3.74 21.09
CA ILE A 181 3.47 -2.50 20.39
C ILE A 181 2.40 -2.20 19.35
N SER A 182 1.87 -0.98 19.39
CA SER A 182 0.85 -0.49 18.45
C SER A 182 0.98 1.02 18.20
N ILE A 183 0.07 1.55 17.40
CA ILE A 183 -0.02 2.96 16.99
C ILE A 183 -1.38 3.52 17.44
N TYR A 184 -1.45 4.68 18.10
CA TYR A 184 -2.71 5.23 18.65
C TYR A 184 -3.33 6.37 17.82
N PRO A 185 -4.65 6.45 17.56
CA PRO A 185 -5.76 5.63 18.09
C PRO A 185 -6.06 4.40 17.23
N ASN A 186 -5.20 4.11 16.26
CA ASN A 186 -5.32 2.90 15.44
C ASN A 186 -5.17 1.59 16.27
N TYR A 187 -4.98 1.73 17.59
CA TYR A 187 -5.25 0.73 18.62
C TYR A 187 -6.44 -0.12 18.19
N PHE A 188 -6.19 -1.32 17.66
CA PHE A 188 -7.13 -2.41 17.36
C PHE A 188 -8.63 -2.02 17.29
N SER A 189 -8.94 -0.90 16.63
CA SER A 189 -10.28 -0.31 16.59
C SER A 189 -11.05 -0.84 15.38
N TYR A 190 -10.36 -1.66 14.58
CA TYR A 190 -10.92 -2.51 13.56
C TYR A 190 -11.30 -3.87 14.16
N GLY A 191 -12.52 -3.93 14.70
CA GLY A 191 -13.26 -5.19 14.89
C GLY A 191 -12.91 -5.98 16.15
N LYS A 192 -13.76 -5.80 17.17
CA LYS A 192 -14.36 -6.73 18.15
C LYS A 192 -13.62 -7.95 18.73
N ASN A 193 -12.45 -8.35 18.25
CA ASN A 193 -11.62 -9.36 18.90
C ASN A 193 -10.57 -8.62 19.72
N LYS A 194 -10.91 -8.30 20.97
CA LYS A 194 -10.02 -7.59 21.90
C LYS A 194 -8.87 -8.54 22.27
N PHE A 195 -7.83 -8.55 21.43
CA PHE A 195 -6.56 -9.23 21.72
C PHE A 195 -5.88 -8.67 22.99
N PHE A 196 -6.40 -7.53 23.48
CA PHE A 196 -5.89 -6.67 24.55
C PHE A 196 -6.89 -6.46 25.69
N GLU A 197 -7.90 -7.32 25.83
CA GLU A 197 -8.84 -7.25 26.96
C GLU A 197 -8.20 -7.57 28.32
N LYS A 198 -7.04 -8.20 28.32
CA LYS A 198 -6.30 -8.54 29.53
C LYS A 198 -5.33 -7.42 29.89
N GLU A 199 -5.07 -7.24 31.19
CA GLU A 199 -4.03 -6.41 31.79
C GLU A 199 -2.65 -6.67 31.16
N LYS A 200 -2.37 -6.05 30.02
CA LYS A 200 -1.13 -6.24 29.25
C LYS A 200 -0.33 -4.97 29.25
N ASN A 201 0.99 -5.09 29.18
CA ASN A 201 1.87 -3.94 29.00
C ASN A 201 1.79 -3.46 27.56
N ILE A 202 1.05 -2.38 27.32
CA ILE A 202 0.85 -1.78 25.99
C ILE A 202 1.79 -0.59 25.85
N CYS A 203 2.59 -0.59 24.79
CA CYS A 203 3.41 0.54 24.35
C CYS A 203 2.92 1.04 22.99
N ASN A 204 2.54 2.31 22.93
CA ASN A 204 2.04 2.93 21.72
C ASN A 204 2.99 3.99 21.18
N PHE A 205 2.87 4.20 19.86
CA PHE A 205 3.46 5.31 19.15
C PHE A 205 2.37 6.32 18.81
N LEU A 206 2.63 7.59 19.05
CA LEU A 206 1.73 8.72 18.75
C LEU A 206 2.08 9.40 17.42
N LEU A 207 3.37 9.47 17.06
CA LEU A 207 3.84 10.21 15.87
C LEU A 207 4.12 9.30 14.66
N THR A 208 4.98 8.29 14.80
CA THR A 208 5.40 7.37 13.71
C THR A 208 6.03 8.09 12.51
N ASP A 209 5.81 7.62 11.28
CA ASP A 209 6.33 8.19 10.02
C ASP A 209 5.35 9.16 9.33
N GLU A 210 4.20 9.41 9.97
CA GLU A 210 3.02 10.11 9.44
C GLU A 210 2.33 9.49 8.22
N THR A 211 2.72 8.29 7.77
CA THR A 211 2.02 7.58 6.70
C THR A 211 0.76 6.88 7.23
N HIS A 212 0.84 6.36 8.45
CA HIS A 212 -0.25 5.68 9.13
C HIS A 212 -1.04 6.61 10.08
N LEU A 213 -0.40 7.65 10.62
CA LEU A 213 -1.00 8.65 11.51
C LEU A 213 -0.57 10.08 11.14
N ASN A 214 -1.50 10.87 10.59
CA ASN A 214 -1.29 12.30 10.42
C ASN A 214 -2.24 13.09 11.33
N ALA A 215 -2.03 13.00 12.65
CA ALA A 215 -2.83 13.70 13.66
C ALA A 215 -2.37 15.17 13.82
N SER A 216 -3.32 16.08 14.07
CA SER A 216 -3.00 17.45 14.50
C SER A 216 -2.40 17.45 15.91
N LEU A 217 -1.68 18.51 16.27
CA LEU A 217 -1.10 18.66 17.61
C LEU A 217 -2.16 18.56 18.72
N ILE A 218 -3.29 19.25 18.55
CA ILE A 218 -4.43 19.19 19.49
C ILE A 218 -4.92 17.74 19.67
N LYS A 219 -5.03 16.99 18.56
CA LYS A 219 -5.42 15.59 18.61
C LYS A 219 -4.38 14.72 19.31
N LEU A 220 -3.09 14.99 19.13
CA LEU A 220 -2.02 14.28 19.84
C LEU A 220 -2.06 14.54 21.33
N ILE A 221 -2.26 15.79 21.76
CA ILE A 221 -2.44 16.14 23.18
C ILE A 221 -3.65 15.40 23.78
N LYS A 222 -4.79 15.40 23.07
CA LYS A 222 -5.97 14.61 23.46
C LYS A 222 -5.66 13.10 23.54
N ASN A 223 -4.86 12.59 22.62
CA ASN A 223 -4.44 11.19 22.62
C ASN A 223 -3.57 10.86 23.84
N VAL A 224 -2.58 11.72 24.18
CA VAL A 224 -1.73 11.55 25.38
C VAL A 224 -2.60 11.40 26.63
N ASN A 225 -3.56 12.32 26.83
CA ASN A 225 -4.48 12.26 27.97
C ASN A 225 -5.31 10.98 27.98
N THR A 226 -5.79 10.54 26.81
CA THR A 226 -6.58 9.32 26.71
C THR A 226 -5.74 8.07 27.00
N THR A 227 -4.51 8.01 26.50
CA THR A 227 -3.58 6.90 26.77
C THR A 227 -3.18 6.84 28.24
N LYS A 228 -2.95 7.98 28.89
CA LYS A 228 -2.66 8.07 30.33
C LYS A 228 -3.82 7.51 31.16
N LYS A 229 -5.05 7.94 30.89
CA LYS A 229 -6.27 7.41 31.57
C LYS A 229 -6.42 5.90 31.40
N LYS A 230 -5.94 5.34 30.27
CA LYS A 230 -5.98 3.90 29.97
C LYS A 230 -4.74 3.13 30.44
N LYS A 231 -3.81 3.76 31.17
CA LYS A 231 -2.52 3.18 31.60
C LYS A 231 -1.70 2.62 30.43
N ILE A 232 -1.77 3.26 29.26
CA ILE A 232 -1.02 2.88 28.06
C ILE A 232 0.26 3.71 28.00
N LEU A 233 1.40 3.02 27.87
CA LEU A 233 2.70 3.63 27.70
C LEU A 233 2.84 4.28 26.33
N ASN A 234 3.33 5.52 26.26
CA ASN A 234 3.69 6.14 24.98
C ASN A 234 5.21 6.12 24.82
N LEU A 235 5.71 5.64 23.69
CA LEU A 235 7.16 5.56 23.46
C LEU A 235 7.81 6.96 23.40
N GLU A 236 7.03 7.99 23.05
CA GLU A 236 7.50 9.38 23.03
C GLU A 236 8.07 9.85 24.37
N GLN A 237 7.63 9.27 25.51
CA GLN A 237 8.15 9.65 26.83
C GLN A 237 9.64 9.32 27.01
N PHE A 238 10.18 8.37 26.22
CA PHE A 238 11.58 7.99 26.27
C PHE A 238 12.45 8.84 25.36
N ILE A 239 11.89 9.81 24.61
CA ILE A 239 12.66 10.70 23.73
C ILE A 239 13.25 11.86 24.53
N LYS A 240 14.56 12.09 24.40
CA LYS A 240 15.25 13.25 24.99
C LYS A 240 15.29 14.38 23.96
N TYR A 241 15.29 15.64 24.43
CA TYR A 241 15.38 16.80 23.54
C TYR A 241 16.66 16.77 22.69
N LYS A 242 17.78 16.33 23.28
CA LYS A 242 19.06 16.15 22.57
C LYS A 242 19.00 15.16 21.40
N ASP A 243 18.07 14.19 21.44
CA ASP A 243 17.91 13.27 20.32
C ASP A 243 17.33 14.03 19.11
N ILE A 244 16.41 14.97 19.32
CA ILE A 244 15.80 15.74 18.24
C ILE A 244 16.79 16.73 17.62
N THR A 245 17.54 17.48 18.45
CA THR A 245 18.47 18.52 17.94
C THR A 245 19.54 17.92 17.03
N ASN A 246 20.12 16.78 17.42
CA ASN A 246 21.13 16.08 16.62
C ASN A 246 20.55 15.55 15.29
N LEU A 247 19.29 15.10 15.32
CA LEU A 247 18.61 14.55 14.14
C LEU A 247 18.29 15.62 13.10
N VAL A 248 17.85 16.80 13.52
CA VAL A 248 17.52 17.89 12.58
C VAL A 248 18.71 18.21 11.69
N ILE A 249 19.91 18.34 12.27
CA ILE A 249 21.15 18.65 11.54
C ILE A 249 21.50 17.51 10.58
N ASN A 250 21.62 16.28 11.10
CA ASN A 250 22.05 15.11 10.33
C ASN A 250 21.12 14.78 9.16
N ILE A 251 19.82 14.98 9.35
CA ILE A 251 18.81 14.63 8.34
C ILE A 251 18.75 15.65 7.22
N LEU A 252 18.98 16.95 7.49
CA LEU A 252 19.07 17.95 6.44
C LEU A 252 20.25 17.65 5.49
N PHE A 253 21.40 17.25 6.03
CA PHE A 253 22.55 16.80 5.23
C PHE A 253 22.26 15.51 4.47
N SER A 254 21.67 14.51 5.14
CA SER A 254 21.36 13.21 4.53
C SER A 254 20.35 13.34 3.39
N ILE A 255 19.28 14.13 3.57
CA ILE A 255 18.29 14.38 2.51
C ILE A 255 18.95 15.09 1.32
N LYS A 256 19.84 16.07 1.56
CA LYS A 256 20.58 16.74 0.48
C LYS A 256 21.44 15.76 -0.31
N LYS A 257 22.17 14.86 0.37
CA LYS A 257 22.99 13.80 -0.26
C LYS A 257 22.15 12.84 -1.11
N HIS A 258 20.93 12.54 -0.68
CA HIS A 258 20.10 11.51 -1.32
C HIS A 258 19.07 12.02 -2.33
N LYS A 259 18.71 13.32 -2.34
CA LYS A 259 17.64 13.87 -3.20
C LYS A 259 17.88 13.63 -4.69
N ASN A 260 19.14 13.68 -5.14
CA ASN A 260 19.49 13.57 -6.57
C ASN A 260 19.71 12.12 -7.03
N PHE A 261 19.48 11.14 -6.16
CA PHE A 261 19.89 9.77 -6.44
C PHE A 261 19.08 9.12 -7.58
N PHE A 262 17.75 9.26 -7.57
CA PHE A 262 16.91 8.76 -8.67
C PHE A 262 16.67 9.78 -9.78
N SER A 263 16.83 11.07 -9.50
CA SER A 263 16.68 12.11 -10.53
C SER A 263 17.67 11.93 -11.69
N ASN A 264 18.76 11.20 -11.47
CA ASN A 264 19.81 11.01 -12.47
C ASN A 264 19.92 9.56 -12.98
N ASN A 265 19.31 8.58 -12.29
CA ASN A 265 19.61 7.16 -12.51
C ASN A 265 18.39 6.26 -12.75
N ALA A 266 17.17 6.80 -12.86
CA ALA A 266 15.96 5.99 -12.99
C ALA A 266 15.67 5.53 -14.44
N PHE A 267 16.71 5.15 -15.19
CA PHE A 267 16.56 4.56 -16.51
C PHE A 267 16.51 3.03 -16.39
N ILE A 268 15.49 2.40 -16.95
CA ILE A 268 15.35 0.94 -16.96
C ILE A 268 15.18 0.49 -18.39
N GLU A 269 16.19 -0.22 -18.90
CA GLU A 269 16.24 -0.64 -20.30
C GLU A 269 15.96 0.56 -21.26
N GLY A 270 16.53 1.73 -21.01
CA GLY A 270 16.33 2.93 -21.86
C GLY A 270 15.00 3.67 -21.68
N LEU A 271 14.07 3.18 -20.85
CA LEU A 271 12.86 3.91 -20.47
C LEU A 271 13.15 4.87 -19.31
N ASP A 272 12.59 6.08 -19.35
CA ASP A 272 12.84 7.15 -18.36
C ASP A 272 11.82 7.17 -17.22
N PHE A 273 12.09 6.49 -16.11
CA PHE A 273 11.19 6.45 -14.94
C PHE A 273 11.51 7.50 -13.88
N ARG A 274 12.28 8.56 -14.20
CA ARG A 274 12.68 9.58 -13.21
C ARG A 274 11.48 10.24 -12.56
N ASN A 275 10.47 10.59 -13.34
CA ASN A 275 9.28 11.28 -12.83
C ASN A 275 8.39 10.35 -11.99
N GLU A 276 8.29 9.06 -12.32
CA GLU A 276 7.51 8.07 -11.58
C GLU A 276 8.12 7.73 -10.22
N ILE A 277 9.45 7.63 -10.13
CA ILE A 277 10.14 7.10 -8.95
C ILE A 277 10.56 8.20 -7.98
N THR A 278 11.02 9.35 -8.48
CA THR A 278 11.71 10.37 -7.66
C THR A 278 10.83 10.93 -6.55
N ASP A 279 9.56 11.23 -6.83
CA ASP A 279 8.65 11.80 -5.83
C ASP A 279 8.38 10.82 -4.69
N LEU A 280 8.07 9.56 -5.01
CA LEU A 280 7.82 8.54 -4.00
C LEU A 280 9.08 8.23 -3.19
N TYR A 281 10.24 8.19 -3.84
CA TYR A 281 11.51 8.00 -3.15
C TYR A 281 11.78 9.14 -2.16
N ASN A 282 11.61 10.40 -2.58
CA ASN A 282 11.80 11.56 -1.72
C ASN A 282 10.83 11.55 -0.52
N VAL A 283 9.55 11.20 -0.75
CA VAL A 283 8.58 11.03 0.32
C VAL A 283 8.97 9.90 1.26
N SER A 284 9.43 8.76 0.72
CA SER A 284 9.89 7.61 1.51
C SER A 284 11.08 7.97 2.40
N LEU A 285 12.07 8.70 1.87
CA LEU A 285 13.23 9.18 2.63
C LEU A 285 12.80 10.03 3.82
N ILE A 286 11.88 10.97 3.60
CA ILE A 286 11.41 11.89 4.65
C ILE A 286 10.62 11.12 5.70
N ASN A 287 9.70 10.25 5.30
CA ASN A 287 8.91 9.44 6.22
C ASN A 287 9.82 8.54 7.05
N ARG A 288 10.84 7.94 6.44
CA ARG A 288 11.82 7.14 7.17
C ARG A 288 12.64 8.00 8.14
N ALA A 289 13.08 9.18 7.73
CA ALA A 289 13.87 10.07 8.57
C ALA A 289 13.11 10.50 9.85
N LYS A 290 11.78 10.68 9.77
CA LYS A 290 10.94 10.96 10.95
C LYS A 290 11.04 9.89 12.04
N LEU A 291 11.23 8.62 11.66
CA LEU A 291 11.34 7.51 12.62
C LEU A 291 12.61 7.56 13.46
N GLU A 292 13.64 8.29 13.03
CA GLU A 292 14.90 8.39 13.76
C GLU A 292 14.75 9.00 15.15
N ILE A 293 13.67 9.76 15.43
CA ILE A 293 13.38 10.25 16.78
C ILE A 293 13.28 9.12 17.82
N TYR A 294 13.00 7.90 17.37
CA TYR A 294 12.88 6.72 18.20
C TYR A 294 14.17 5.89 18.32
N ALA A 295 15.22 6.20 17.54
CA ALA A 295 16.43 5.37 17.48
C ALA A 295 17.06 5.15 18.86
N ASN A 296 17.12 6.21 19.69
CA ASN A 296 17.61 6.11 21.07
C ASN A 296 16.49 5.84 22.10
N ALA A 297 15.23 6.13 21.76
CA ALA A 297 14.10 5.94 22.66
C ALA A 297 13.75 4.46 22.83
N ILE A 298 13.84 3.68 21.75
CA ILE A 298 13.59 2.23 21.77
C ILE A 298 14.56 1.52 22.73
N PRO A 299 15.90 1.64 22.62
CA PRO A 299 16.83 1.05 23.58
C PRO A 299 16.57 1.44 25.03
N ARG A 300 16.24 2.71 25.30
CA ARG A 300 15.94 3.17 26.67
C ARG A 300 14.70 2.47 27.23
N PHE A 301 13.63 2.40 26.45
CA PHE A 301 12.43 1.65 26.79
C PHE A 301 12.74 0.16 27.04
N LEU A 302 13.48 -0.49 26.14
CA LEU A 302 13.80 -1.91 26.26
C LEU A 302 14.62 -2.22 27.52
N THR A 303 15.59 -1.35 27.86
CA THR A 303 16.40 -1.47 29.07
C THR A 303 15.59 -1.23 30.34
N GLU A 304 14.82 -0.14 30.40
CA GLU A 304 14.06 0.26 31.59
C GLU A 304 13.08 -0.84 32.03
N PHE A 305 12.42 -1.50 31.07
CA PHE A 305 11.44 -2.56 31.33
C PHE A 305 12.01 -3.98 31.23
N LYS A 306 13.31 -4.14 30.98
CA LYS A 306 13.98 -5.44 30.79
C LYS A 306 13.18 -6.34 29.83
N VAL A 307 12.81 -5.79 28.67
CA VAL A 307 11.90 -6.44 27.73
C VAL A 307 12.53 -7.72 27.18
N LYS A 308 11.80 -8.83 27.27
CA LYS A 308 12.16 -10.16 26.75
C LYS A 308 11.32 -10.56 25.53
N LYS A 309 10.12 -10.00 25.38
CA LYS A 309 9.18 -10.37 24.31
C LYS A 309 8.38 -9.17 23.82
N ILE A 310 8.24 -9.05 22.50
CA ILE A 310 7.48 -8.01 21.83
C ILE A 310 6.45 -8.64 20.91
N ASN A 311 5.21 -8.18 21.04
CA ASN A 311 4.11 -8.49 20.13
C ASN A 311 3.87 -7.26 19.25
N LEU A 312 4.08 -7.41 17.95
CA LEU A 312 4.09 -6.32 16.99
C LEU A 312 2.91 -6.40 16.03
N TYR A 313 2.22 -5.29 15.88
CA TYR A 313 1.29 -5.03 14.78
C TYR A 313 2.00 -4.25 13.67
N LEU A 314 1.52 -4.34 12.43
CA LEU A 314 2.08 -3.60 11.27
C LEU A 314 3.53 -4.01 10.91
N PHE A 315 3.91 -5.25 11.20
CA PHE A 315 5.26 -5.74 10.89
C PHE A 315 5.53 -5.84 9.37
N GLU A 316 4.48 -5.88 8.53
CA GLU A 316 4.60 -5.99 7.08
C GLU A 316 4.99 -4.68 6.38
N TYR A 317 5.04 -3.56 7.12
CA TYR A 317 5.25 -2.22 6.59
C TYR A 317 6.64 -1.68 6.96
N ASN A 318 7.05 -0.60 6.29
CA ASN A 318 8.31 0.10 6.54
C ASN A 318 8.52 0.48 8.02
N PHE A 319 7.45 0.93 8.70
CA PHE A 319 7.49 1.19 10.14
C PHE A 319 7.79 -0.08 10.96
N GLY A 320 7.19 -1.20 10.58
CA GLY A 320 7.45 -2.52 11.17
C GLY A 320 8.90 -2.96 10.98
N PHE A 321 9.46 -2.79 9.78
CA PHE A 321 10.86 -3.10 9.49
C PHE A 321 11.82 -2.28 10.35
N PHE A 322 11.58 -0.97 10.45
CA PHE A 322 12.33 -0.08 11.33
C PHE A 322 12.32 -0.56 12.79
N LEU A 323 11.15 -0.91 13.30
CA LEU A 323 11.00 -1.30 14.70
C LEU A 323 11.67 -2.65 14.97
N ILE A 324 11.49 -3.64 14.11
CA ILE A 324 12.13 -4.96 14.26
C ILE A 324 13.65 -4.80 14.22
N ARG A 325 14.20 -4.05 13.25
CA ARG A 325 15.64 -3.79 13.17
C ARG A 325 16.14 -3.14 14.46
N SER A 326 15.49 -2.07 14.90
CA SER A 326 15.88 -1.33 16.12
C SER A 326 15.90 -2.23 17.37
N ILE A 327 14.93 -3.13 17.50
CA ILE A 327 14.89 -4.11 18.61
C ILE A 327 16.04 -5.13 18.47
N ARG A 328 16.31 -5.60 17.24
CA ARG A 328 17.34 -6.62 16.99
C ARG A 328 18.76 -6.12 17.17
N GLU A 329 19.01 -4.88 16.79
CA GLU A 329 20.30 -4.20 17.03
C GLU A 329 20.54 -4.02 18.52
N PHE A 330 19.49 -3.69 19.30
CA PHE A 330 19.59 -3.64 20.75
C PHE A 330 19.84 -5.03 21.36
N SER A 331 19.04 -6.03 21.00
CA SER A 331 19.19 -7.40 21.51
C SER A 331 18.54 -8.46 20.64
N LYS A 332 19.36 -9.39 20.15
CA LYS A 332 18.88 -10.60 19.44
C LYS A 332 18.07 -11.54 20.34
N LYS A 333 18.21 -11.44 21.67
CA LYS A 333 17.52 -12.30 22.65
C LYS A 333 16.03 -11.96 22.82
N ILE A 334 15.60 -10.77 22.40
CA ILE A 334 14.20 -10.36 22.49
C ILE A 334 13.38 -11.12 21.45
N LYS A 335 12.36 -11.85 21.90
CA LYS A 335 11.46 -12.59 21.03
C LYS A 335 10.43 -11.64 20.39
N ILE A 336 10.32 -11.64 19.08
CA ILE A 336 9.39 -10.77 18.33
C ILE A 336 8.30 -11.62 17.67
N ILE A 337 7.04 -11.31 17.96
CA ILE A 337 5.86 -11.96 17.38
C ILE A 337 5.10 -10.94 16.52
N GLY A 338 5.00 -11.17 15.22
CA GLY A 338 4.23 -10.33 14.30
C GLY A 338 2.78 -10.80 14.16
N TYR A 339 1.83 -9.87 14.16
CA TYR A 339 0.42 -10.14 13.89
C TYR A 339 0.02 -9.49 12.57
N GLN A 340 -0.58 -10.29 11.69
CA GLN A 340 -1.06 -9.82 10.38
C GLN A 340 -2.02 -8.62 10.55
N HIS A 341 -1.77 -7.54 9.80
CA HIS A 341 -2.60 -6.34 9.82
C HIS A 341 -3.71 -6.36 8.78
N GLY A 342 -3.35 -6.62 7.52
CA GLY A 342 -4.22 -6.43 6.36
C GLY A 342 -4.40 -7.70 5.55
N ILE A 343 -4.75 -7.54 4.27
CA ILE A 343 -4.71 -8.64 3.32
C ILE A 343 -3.28 -9.20 3.25
N PHE A 344 -3.14 -10.51 3.19
CA PHE A 344 -1.87 -11.10 2.80
C PHE A 344 -2.12 -12.21 1.78
N SER A 345 -1.39 -12.15 0.67
CA SER A 345 -1.41 -13.16 -0.37
C SER A 345 -0.03 -13.43 -0.97
N ASN A 346 0.10 -14.57 -1.65
CA ASN A 346 1.29 -14.92 -2.39
C ASN A 346 1.51 -14.04 -3.65
N GLN A 347 0.58 -13.13 -3.98
CA GLN A 347 0.76 -12.15 -5.05
C GLN A 347 1.33 -10.78 -4.59
N LEU A 348 1.25 -10.44 -3.30
CA LEU A 348 1.75 -9.16 -2.77
C LEU A 348 3.28 -9.05 -2.73
N THR A 349 3.85 -7.98 -3.27
CA THR A 349 5.33 -7.85 -3.39
C THR A 349 6.04 -7.32 -2.14
N TRP A 350 5.35 -7.29 -0.98
CA TRP A 350 5.78 -6.56 0.22
C TRP A 350 7.16 -6.94 0.77
N PHE A 351 7.54 -8.21 0.60
CA PHE A 351 8.79 -8.77 1.12
C PHE A 351 9.82 -9.03 0.03
N ASP A 352 9.51 -8.79 -1.25
CA ASP A 352 10.32 -9.30 -2.37
C ASP A 352 11.71 -8.64 -2.39
N PHE A 353 11.81 -7.36 -2.05
CA PHE A 353 13.09 -6.67 -1.89
C PHE A 353 13.87 -7.18 -0.66
N ILE A 354 13.24 -7.20 0.52
CA ILE A 354 13.88 -7.65 1.77
C ILE A 354 14.37 -9.09 1.68
N LYS A 355 13.63 -9.99 1.03
CA LYS A 355 14.05 -11.39 0.86
C LYS A 355 15.38 -11.54 0.14
N SER A 356 15.76 -10.55 -0.67
CA SER A 356 17.04 -10.51 -1.37
C SER A 356 18.18 -9.89 -0.56
N ALA A 357 17.88 -9.21 0.54
CA ALA A 357 18.90 -8.63 1.41
C ALA A 357 19.62 -9.72 2.21
N LYS A 358 20.95 -9.62 2.34
CA LYS A 358 21.77 -10.51 3.18
C LYS A 358 21.26 -10.53 4.63
N SER A 359 20.87 -9.36 5.13
CA SER A 359 20.39 -9.14 6.51
C SER A 359 18.88 -9.36 6.69
N LYS A 360 18.16 -10.03 5.77
CA LYS A 360 16.68 -10.15 5.80
C LYS A 360 16.06 -10.53 7.15
N ASN A 361 16.75 -11.36 7.94
CA ASN A 361 16.26 -11.82 9.25
C ASN A 361 16.19 -10.69 10.30
N ILE A 362 16.92 -9.59 10.13
CA ILE A 362 16.88 -8.42 11.03
C ILE A 362 15.56 -7.64 10.89
N TYR A 363 14.82 -7.82 9.80
CA TYR A 363 13.57 -7.13 9.49
C TYR A 363 12.33 -8.00 9.69
N LEU A 364 12.50 -9.26 10.06
CA LEU A 364 11.39 -10.22 10.20
C LEU A 364 11.20 -10.65 11.66
N PRO A 365 9.94 -10.85 12.10
CA PRO A 365 9.67 -11.42 13.42
C PRO A 365 10.14 -12.88 13.51
N ASP A 366 10.21 -13.41 14.74
CA ASP A 366 10.50 -14.83 14.97
C ASP A 366 9.31 -15.69 14.55
N ASN A 367 8.11 -15.27 14.95
CA ASN A 367 6.85 -15.94 14.70
C ASN A 367 5.85 -14.96 14.08
N ILE A 368 4.98 -15.46 13.21
CA ILE A 368 3.90 -14.67 12.60
C ILE A 368 2.56 -15.34 12.90
N PHE A 369 1.56 -14.55 13.30
CA PHE A 369 0.17 -14.97 13.41
C PHE A 369 -0.65 -14.43 12.24
N SER A 370 -1.14 -15.32 11.39
CA SER A 370 -2.04 -15.00 10.29
C SER A 370 -3.49 -14.90 10.75
N SER A 371 -4.27 -14.02 10.13
CA SER A 371 -5.69 -13.79 10.43
C SER A 371 -6.61 -14.91 9.95
N ASN A 372 -6.19 -15.65 8.92
CA ASN A 372 -6.98 -16.71 8.30
C ASN A 372 -6.06 -17.77 7.65
N LYS A 373 -6.63 -18.94 7.36
CA LYS A 373 -5.89 -20.09 6.80
C LYS A 373 -5.29 -19.82 5.41
N TYR A 374 -5.92 -18.98 4.59
CA TYR A 374 -5.43 -18.67 3.24
C TYR A 374 -4.17 -17.82 3.32
N SER A 375 -4.19 -16.77 4.15
CA SER A 375 -3.00 -15.98 4.43
C SER A 375 -1.90 -16.81 5.09
N GLN A 376 -2.23 -17.79 5.95
CA GLN A 376 -1.23 -18.70 6.53
C GLN A 376 -0.44 -19.47 5.46
N ILE A 377 -1.16 -20.09 4.52
CA ILE A 377 -0.58 -20.84 3.39
C ILE A 377 0.32 -19.92 2.57
N ASP A 378 -0.17 -18.72 2.28
CA ASP A 378 0.57 -17.77 1.46
C ASP A 378 1.82 -17.23 2.18
N TYR A 379 1.76 -16.98 3.50
CA TYR A 379 2.94 -16.64 4.29
C TYR A 379 3.95 -17.77 4.28
N ASN A 380 3.52 -19.03 4.49
CA ASN A 380 4.42 -20.19 4.42
C ASN A 380 5.12 -20.31 3.07
N SER A 381 4.40 -20.04 1.96
CA SER A 381 4.99 -20.05 0.61
C SER A 381 6.02 -18.93 0.38
N LYS A 382 5.88 -17.81 1.11
CA LYS A 382 6.72 -16.62 0.93
C LYS A 382 7.83 -16.48 1.94
N LEU A 383 7.65 -16.95 3.16
CA LEU A 383 8.57 -16.76 4.26
C LEU A 383 8.93 -18.14 4.81
N ASN A 384 10.22 -18.45 4.86
CA ASN A 384 10.73 -19.65 5.51
C ASN A 384 10.73 -19.44 7.05
N LYS A 385 9.54 -19.24 7.63
CA LYS A 385 9.32 -18.88 9.03
C LYS A 385 8.14 -19.66 9.58
N LYS A 386 8.09 -19.80 10.91
CA LYS A 386 6.97 -20.45 11.59
C LYS A 386 5.75 -19.52 11.59
N ILE A 387 4.70 -19.91 10.85
CA ILE A 387 3.46 -19.15 10.74
C ILE A 387 2.33 -19.90 11.46
N PHE A 388 1.69 -19.22 12.40
CA PHE A 388 0.60 -19.74 13.20
C PHE A 388 -0.73 -19.17 12.70
N LEU A 389 -1.76 -20.00 12.66
CA LEU A 389 -3.12 -19.51 12.50
C LEU A 389 -3.60 -18.91 13.83
N ARG A 390 -4.05 -17.66 13.80
CA ARG A 390 -4.72 -17.08 14.97
C ARG A 390 -6.01 -17.86 15.23
N SER A 391 -6.24 -18.25 16.49
CA SER A 391 -7.48 -18.93 16.91
C SER A 391 -8.70 -18.12 16.46
N LYS A 392 -9.75 -18.83 16.01
CA LYS A 392 -10.97 -18.29 15.35
C LYS A 392 -11.43 -17.00 16.05
N GLY A 393 -11.02 -15.85 15.51
CA GLY A 393 -11.68 -14.60 15.82
C GLY A 393 -13.06 -14.63 15.18
N ASN A 394 -14.06 -14.05 15.83
CA ASN A 394 -15.33 -13.77 15.18
C ASN A 394 -15.01 -12.97 13.92
N TYR A 395 -15.18 -13.62 12.77
CA TYR A 395 -15.14 -13.00 11.45
C TYR A 395 -16.21 -11.89 11.44
N ASN A 396 -16.24 -11.06 10.41
CA ASN A 396 -17.28 -10.03 10.23
C ASN A 396 -18.68 -10.64 10.01
N GLN A 397 -19.05 -11.72 10.69
CA GLN A 397 -20.28 -12.48 10.56
C GLN A 397 -21.50 -11.59 10.66
N LYS A 398 -21.55 -10.63 11.61
CA LYS A 398 -22.66 -9.67 11.68
C LYS A 398 -22.82 -8.85 10.41
N PHE A 399 -21.71 -8.39 9.82
CA PHE A 399 -21.71 -7.63 8.56
C PHE A 399 -22.04 -8.51 7.37
N LEU A 400 -21.53 -9.74 7.32
CA LEU A 400 -21.85 -10.68 6.25
C LEU A 400 -23.33 -11.07 6.33
N ASN A 401 -23.84 -11.37 7.52
CA ASN A 401 -25.23 -11.79 7.74
C ASN A 401 -26.24 -10.69 7.41
N SER A 402 -25.87 -9.42 7.57
CA SER A 402 -26.76 -8.31 7.17
C SER A 402 -26.88 -8.14 5.66
N ILE A 403 -26.08 -8.83 4.84
CA ILE A 403 -26.20 -8.86 3.38
C ILE A 403 -27.19 -9.95 2.97
N SER A 404 -28.36 -9.53 2.50
CA SER A 404 -29.42 -10.40 1.96
C SER A 404 -29.20 -10.68 0.47
N MET A 405 -29.27 -11.95 0.07
CA MET A 405 -29.04 -12.41 -1.31
C MET A 405 -30.34 -12.96 -1.93
N LYS A 406 -30.72 -12.48 -3.12
CA LYS A 406 -31.83 -12.99 -3.93
C LYS A 406 -31.42 -13.07 -5.40
N LYS A 407 -31.40 -14.28 -5.98
CA LYS A 407 -30.96 -14.51 -7.37
C LYS A 407 -31.68 -13.62 -8.41
N LYS A 408 -32.99 -13.40 -8.24
CA LYS A 408 -33.84 -12.59 -9.14
C LYS A 408 -33.70 -11.07 -8.96
N SER A 409 -32.92 -10.59 -7.98
CA SER A 409 -32.76 -9.15 -7.76
C SER A 409 -32.07 -8.45 -8.93
N ASN A 410 -32.47 -7.21 -9.24
CA ASN A 410 -31.74 -6.35 -10.18
C ASN A 410 -30.58 -5.59 -9.51
N LYS A 411 -30.37 -5.74 -8.20
CA LYS A 411 -29.35 -5.02 -7.44
C LYS A 411 -28.06 -5.83 -7.35
N VAL A 412 -26.91 -5.16 -7.47
CA VAL A 412 -25.58 -5.72 -7.24
C VAL A 412 -24.89 -4.89 -6.17
N LEU A 413 -24.34 -5.53 -5.14
CA LEU A 413 -23.59 -4.84 -4.09
C LEU A 413 -22.12 -4.72 -4.50
N VAL A 414 -21.53 -3.53 -4.38
CA VAL A 414 -20.12 -3.26 -4.67
C VAL A 414 -19.43 -2.85 -3.37
N LEU A 415 -18.40 -3.61 -3.00
CA LEU A 415 -17.59 -3.43 -1.80
C LEU A 415 -16.16 -3.02 -2.21
N PRO A 416 -15.94 -1.74 -2.56
CA PRO A 416 -14.63 -1.26 -2.97
C PRO A 416 -13.65 -1.20 -1.79
N GLY A 417 -12.36 -1.29 -2.10
CA GLY A 417 -11.30 -0.99 -1.16
C GLY A 417 -11.13 0.53 -0.99
N THR A 418 -10.22 0.92 -0.10
CA THR A 418 -9.91 2.35 0.08
C THR A 418 -9.12 2.92 -1.10
N HIS A 419 -8.35 2.09 -1.81
CA HIS A 419 -7.36 2.52 -2.81
C HIS A 419 -7.76 2.27 -4.26
N ASP A 420 -8.78 1.45 -4.53
CA ASP A 420 -9.20 1.05 -5.88
C ASP A 420 -10.65 1.41 -6.22
N ILE A 421 -11.33 2.16 -5.34
CA ILE A 421 -12.70 2.62 -5.58
C ILE A 421 -12.87 3.32 -6.93
N LYS A 422 -11.91 4.15 -7.34
CA LYS A 422 -11.97 4.89 -8.59
C LYS A 422 -11.97 3.95 -9.78
N ASP A 423 -11.08 2.96 -9.76
CA ASP A 423 -10.97 1.96 -10.82
C ASP A 423 -12.26 1.15 -10.93
N ILE A 424 -12.83 0.72 -9.81
CA ILE A 424 -14.10 -0.02 -9.78
C ILE A 424 -15.26 0.87 -10.28
N TYR A 425 -15.31 2.13 -9.85
CA TYR A 425 -16.35 3.08 -10.27
C TYR A 425 -16.33 3.31 -11.78
N TYR A 426 -15.17 3.66 -12.34
CA TYR A 426 -15.04 3.90 -13.78
C TYR A 426 -15.23 2.62 -14.59
N PHE A 427 -14.78 1.47 -14.10
CA PHE A 427 -15.05 0.20 -14.75
C PHE A 427 -16.55 -0.08 -14.86
N ILE A 428 -17.30 0.03 -13.75
CA ILE A 428 -18.76 -0.18 -13.75
C ILE A 428 -19.44 0.87 -14.65
N LYS A 429 -19.01 2.13 -14.59
CA LYS A 429 -19.54 3.21 -15.42
C LYS A 429 -19.35 2.94 -16.91
N ASN A 430 -18.19 2.45 -17.31
CA ASN A 430 -17.83 2.28 -18.72
C ASN A 430 -18.38 0.98 -19.34
N TYR A 431 -18.41 -0.12 -18.57
CA TYR A 431 -18.69 -1.45 -19.13
C TYR A 431 -20.05 -2.04 -18.74
N TYR A 432 -20.64 -1.60 -17.62
CA TYR A 432 -21.84 -2.24 -17.07
C TYR A 432 -23.13 -1.41 -17.23
N ILE A 433 -23.04 -0.09 -17.39
CA ILE A 433 -24.24 0.76 -17.56
C ILE A 433 -24.93 0.49 -18.90
N THR A 434 -24.16 0.21 -19.94
CA THR A 434 -24.64 0.01 -21.32
C THR A 434 -25.14 -1.41 -21.61
N SER A 435 -24.76 -2.40 -20.81
CA SER A 435 -24.95 -3.83 -21.12
C SER A 435 -25.93 -4.56 -20.19
N ASN A 436 -26.43 -3.93 -19.11
CA ASN A 436 -27.22 -4.64 -18.11
C ASN A 436 -28.35 -3.80 -17.46
N ASN A 437 -29.46 -4.45 -17.11
CA ASN A 437 -30.59 -3.86 -16.36
C ASN A 437 -30.35 -3.82 -14.84
N LYS A 438 -29.07 -3.92 -14.41
CA LYS A 438 -28.68 -3.98 -13.01
C LYS A 438 -28.41 -2.59 -12.45
N VAL A 439 -28.69 -2.42 -11.15
CA VAL A 439 -28.34 -1.24 -10.36
C VAL A 439 -27.22 -1.61 -9.39
N PHE A 440 -26.12 -0.87 -9.42
CA PHE A 440 -24.94 -1.10 -8.60
C PHE A 440 -24.98 -0.22 -7.35
N TYR A 441 -24.92 -0.85 -6.17
CA TYR A 441 -24.93 -0.18 -4.89
C TYR A 441 -23.55 -0.23 -4.24
N PHE A 442 -22.92 0.92 -4.06
CA PHE A 442 -21.58 1.05 -3.49
C PHE A 442 -21.64 1.30 -1.98
N LYS A 443 -21.07 0.37 -1.19
CA LYS A 443 -20.87 0.57 0.25
C LYS A 443 -19.44 1.05 0.52
N LEU A 444 -19.29 2.37 0.68
CA LEU A 444 -17.96 2.99 0.80
C LEU A 444 -17.34 2.76 2.18
N HIS A 445 -16.01 2.60 2.20
CA HIS A 445 -15.25 2.59 3.45
C HIS A 445 -15.32 3.96 4.15
N PRO A 446 -15.45 4.05 5.49
CA PRO A 446 -15.61 5.34 6.19
C PRO A 446 -14.44 6.32 6.00
N LYS A 447 -13.24 5.80 5.74
CA LYS A 447 -12.03 6.62 5.47
C LYS A 447 -11.87 7.02 3.99
N ASN A 448 -12.83 6.69 3.14
CA ASN A 448 -12.72 7.00 1.72
C ASN A 448 -12.90 8.50 1.47
N LYS A 449 -12.12 9.06 0.55
CA LYS A 449 -12.17 10.47 0.12
C LYS A 449 -12.67 10.63 -1.31
N PHE A 450 -13.10 9.55 -1.95
CA PHE A 450 -13.66 9.59 -3.28
C PHE A 450 -14.99 10.35 -3.26
N TYR A 451 -15.07 11.38 -4.11
CA TYR A 451 -16.33 12.04 -4.41
C TYR A 451 -17.14 11.11 -5.30
N PHE A 452 -18.24 10.60 -4.75
CA PHE A 452 -19.11 9.64 -5.41
C PHE A 452 -20.31 10.39 -5.97
N ASN A 453 -20.59 10.19 -7.26
CA ASN A 453 -21.75 10.76 -7.91
C ASN A 453 -22.81 9.68 -8.03
N ASP A 454 -23.98 9.93 -7.43
CA ASP A 454 -25.13 9.06 -7.63
C ASP A 454 -25.69 9.28 -9.04
N GLU A 455 -25.92 8.18 -9.74
CA GLU A 455 -26.50 8.10 -11.07
C GLU A 455 -27.63 7.06 -11.06
N GLN A 456 -28.46 7.01 -12.11
CA GLN A 456 -29.65 6.13 -12.13
C GLN A 456 -29.30 4.65 -11.86
N LYS A 457 -28.19 4.16 -12.42
CA LYS A 457 -27.72 2.76 -12.29
C LYS A 457 -26.55 2.58 -11.32
N ILE A 458 -25.99 3.65 -10.74
CA ILE A 458 -24.88 3.60 -9.79
C ILE A 458 -25.27 4.42 -8.56
N LYS A 459 -25.45 3.77 -7.41
CA LYS A 459 -25.95 4.40 -6.19
C LYS A 459 -25.01 4.14 -5.02
N LYS A 460 -24.89 5.07 -4.10
CA LYS A 460 -24.27 4.86 -2.79
C LYS A 460 -25.28 4.23 -1.82
N ILE A 461 -24.78 3.41 -0.90
CA ILE A 461 -25.60 2.83 0.17
C ILE A 461 -24.91 2.94 1.53
N ASP A 462 -25.67 3.34 2.56
CA ASP A 462 -25.16 3.48 3.92
C ASP A 462 -25.47 2.25 4.80
N ASN A 463 -26.57 1.54 4.57
CA ASN A 463 -26.89 0.30 5.27
C ASN A 463 -27.61 -0.69 4.35
N PHE A 464 -27.65 -1.97 4.71
CA PHE A 464 -28.23 -3.01 3.85
C PHE A 464 -29.73 -3.25 4.07
N LEU A 465 -30.39 -2.49 4.95
CA LEU A 465 -31.79 -2.71 5.30
C LEU A 465 -32.68 -2.51 4.06
N GLY A 466 -33.69 -3.37 3.91
CA GLY A 466 -34.63 -3.35 2.78
C GLY A 466 -34.02 -3.69 1.41
N ASN A 467 -32.73 -4.03 1.34
CA ASN A 467 -32.05 -4.35 0.08
C ASN A 467 -31.70 -5.84 0.01
N SER A 468 -31.93 -6.43 -1.16
CA SER A 468 -31.48 -7.78 -1.48
C SER A 468 -30.72 -7.75 -2.80
N PHE A 469 -29.60 -8.47 -2.85
CA PHE A 469 -28.64 -8.39 -3.94
C PHE A 469 -28.57 -9.72 -4.71
N SER A 470 -28.37 -9.62 -6.03
CA SER A 470 -28.18 -10.79 -6.89
C SER A 470 -26.74 -11.28 -6.91
N ASP A 471 -25.78 -10.36 -6.74
CA ASP A 471 -24.35 -10.64 -6.61
C ASP A 471 -23.66 -9.60 -5.70
N VAL A 472 -22.46 -9.94 -5.24
CA VAL A 472 -21.57 -9.06 -4.49
C VAL A 472 -20.24 -8.99 -5.22
N ILE A 473 -19.82 -7.78 -5.61
CA ILE A 473 -18.53 -7.51 -6.21
C ILE A 473 -17.61 -6.95 -5.13
N ILE A 474 -16.46 -7.60 -4.92
CA ILE A 474 -15.49 -7.22 -3.90
C ILE A 474 -14.18 -6.78 -4.56
N SER A 475 -13.61 -5.71 -4.02
CA SER A 475 -12.26 -5.27 -4.36
C SER A 475 -11.20 -6.34 -4.05
N GLN A 476 -10.24 -6.50 -4.95
CA GLN A 476 -9.05 -7.34 -4.73
C GLN A 476 -8.12 -6.83 -3.60
N THR A 477 -8.25 -5.56 -3.19
CA THR A 477 -7.49 -4.98 -2.07
C THR A 477 -8.16 -5.18 -0.70
N SER A 478 -9.32 -5.85 -0.66
CA SER A 478 -10.13 -6.00 0.55
C SER A 478 -9.96 -7.36 1.22
N SER A 479 -9.86 -7.36 2.56
CA SER A 479 -9.87 -8.60 3.35
C SER A 479 -11.21 -9.32 3.30
N LEU A 480 -12.28 -8.65 2.86
CA LEU A 480 -13.61 -9.23 2.72
C LEU A 480 -13.64 -10.42 1.75
N VAL A 481 -12.70 -10.51 0.79
CA VAL A 481 -12.55 -11.69 -0.07
C VAL A 481 -12.42 -12.96 0.77
N TYR A 482 -11.58 -12.94 1.80
CA TYR A 482 -11.35 -14.09 2.68
C TYR A 482 -12.54 -14.34 3.62
N ASP A 483 -13.17 -13.28 4.12
CA ASP A 483 -14.38 -13.37 4.96
C ASP A 483 -15.56 -14.03 4.21
N PHE A 484 -15.76 -13.67 2.94
CA PHE A 484 -16.78 -14.27 2.08
C PHE A 484 -16.46 -15.74 1.75
N LEU A 485 -15.20 -16.07 1.49
CA LEU A 485 -14.77 -17.47 1.28
C LEU A 485 -15.01 -18.34 2.52
N ILE A 486 -14.71 -17.83 3.71
CA ILE A 486 -14.92 -18.55 4.98
C ILE A 486 -16.41 -18.76 5.22
N SER A 487 -17.24 -17.76 4.96
CA SER A 487 -18.70 -17.83 5.12
C SER A 487 -19.43 -18.55 3.98
N LYS A 488 -18.69 -19.03 2.95
CA LYS A 488 -19.24 -19.71 1.76
C LYS A 488 -20.33 -18.90 1.04
N LYS A 489 -20.31 -17.57 1.14
CA LYS A 489 -21.22 -16.70 0.38
C LYS A 489 -20.73 -16.53 -1.05
N LYS A 490 -21.65 -16.44 -2.00
CA LYS A 490 -21.34 -16.14 -3.41
C LYS A 490 -20.87 -14.68 -3.53
N PHE A 491 -19.80 -14.47 -4.29
CA PHE A 491 -19.28 -13.16 -4.65
C PHE A 491 -18.40 -13.27 -5.90
N SER A 492 -18.07 -12.11 -6.46
CA SER A 492 -17.14 -11.95 -7.57
C SER A 492 -16.04 -10.93 -7.20
N VAL A 493 -14.86 -11.03 -7.81
CA VAL A 493 -13.75 -10.10 -7.62
C VAL A 493 -13.38 -9.45 -8.94
N ILE A 494 -13.17 -8.14 -8.94
CA ILE A 494 -12.69 -7.42 -10.11
C ILE A 494 -11.18 -7.66 -10.31
N ASP A 495 -10.81 -8.06 -11.52
CA ASP A 495 -9.42 -8.23 -11.97
C ASP A 495 -9.14 -7.25 -13.12
N PHE A 496 -8.33 -6.23 -12.86
CA PHE A 496 -8.00 -5.19 -13.84
C PHE A 496 -6.81 -5.60 -14.70
N ASP A 497 -6.92 -5.52 -16.02
CA ASP A 497 -5.85 -5.89 -16.96
C ASP A 497 -4.52 -5.13 -16.73
N TYR A 498 -4.62 -3.86 -16.35
CA TYR A 498 -3.47 -2.98 -16.08
C TYR A 498 -2.94 -3.07 -14.65
N ARG A 499 -3.57 -3.83 -13.73
CA ARG A 499 -3.06 -4.07 -12.38
C ARG A 499 -2.70 -5.52 -12.16
N ARG A 500 -1.87 -5.78 -11.15
CA ARG A 500 -1.67 -7.14 -10.68
C ARG A 500 -2.85 -7.60 -9.85
N ASN A 501 -3.28 -8.84 -10.09
CA ASN A 501 -4.28 -9.48 -9.24
C ASN A 501 -3.69 -9.71 -7.84
N LEU A 502 -4.35 -9.20 -6.79
CA LEU A 502 -3.82 -9.29 -5.42
C LEU A 502 -4.35 -10.49 -4.63
N VAL A 503 -5.30 -11.22 -5.18
CA VAL A 503 -5.87 -12.40 -4.52
C VAL A 503 -4.90 -13.58 -4.63
N SER A 504 -4.86 -14.44 -3.61
CA SER A 504 -4.02 -15.65 -3.63
C SER A 504 -4.24 -16.48 -4.90
N THR A 505 -3.17 -16.90 -5.56
CA THR A 505 -3.28 -17.79 -6.73
C THR A 505 -3.90 -19.14 -6.37
N ASN A 506 -3.79 -19.55 -5.11
CA ASN A 506 -4.39 -20.78 -4.58
C ASN A 506 -5.93 -20.72 -4.54
N LEU A 507 -6.51 -19.54 -4.79
CA LEU A 507 -7.95 -19.30 -4.75
C LEU A 507 -8.56 -19.07 -6.14
N ASN A 508 -7.76 -19.16 -7.21
CA ASN A 508 -8.22 -18.84 -8.57
C ASN A 508 -9.46 -19.63 -9.00
N ASN A 509 -9.54 -20.91 -8.59
CA ASN A 509 -10.65 -21.80 -8.95
C ASN A 509 -11.85 -21.68 -7.98
N ARG A 510 -11.74 -20.85 -6.93
CA ARG A 510 -12.78 -20.68 -5.89
C ARG A 510 -13.46 -19.32 -5.95
N ILE A 511 -13.00 -18.44 -6.83
CA ILE A 511 -13.45 -17.05 -6.94
C ILE A 511 -13.84 -16.80 -8.39
N ASN A 512 -15.01 -16.22 -8.58
CA ASN A 512 -15.41 -15.71 -9.88
C ASN A 512 -14.71 -14.36 -10.14
N PHE A 513 -13.84 -14.30 -11.16
CA PHE A 513 -13.16 -13.06 -11.52
C PHE A 513 -13.88 -12.34 -12.67
N ILE A 514 -14.24 -11.08 -12.45
CA ILE A 514 -14.72 -10.16 -13.47
C ILE A 514 -13.47 -9.51 -14.08
N ARG A 515 -13.08 -9.98 -15.27
CA ARG A 515 -11.89 -9.48 -15.97
C ARG A 515 -12.23 -8.19 -16.72
N CYS A 516 -11.43 -7.16 -16.48
CA CYS A 516 -11.64 -5.79 -16.97
C CYS A 516 -10.52 -5.39 -17.90
#